data_AF-A0A160LK54-F1
#
_entry.id   AF-A0A160LK54-F1
#
_cell.length_a   1.000
_cell.length_b   1.000
_cell.length_c   1.000
_cell.angle_alpha   90.00
_cell.angle_beta   90.00
_cell.angle_gamma   90.00
#
_symmetry.space_group_name_H-M   'P 1'
#
loop_
_entity.id
_entity.type
_entity.pdbx_description
1 polymer ?
#
loop_
_entity_poly.entity_id
_entity_poly.type
_entity_poly.pdbx_seq_one_letter_code
_entity_poly.pdbx_strand_id
1 'polypeptide(L)'
;MGAFISMQPNGLYCRFSGVVDCPTHWNMTREDYLNNTTGTIRSRAEGEDILDNYLKPFSDVLEHFMPHNMAQKEFDKLVKLMSS
;
A
#
# COMPACT_ATOMS: atom_id res chain seq x y z
N MET A 1 0.94 13.34 5.78
CA MET A 1 -0.11 12.58 5.06
C MET A 1 -0.49 11.36 5.90
N GLY A 2 -1.71 10.84 5.77
CA GLY A 2 -2.12 9.61 6.45
C GLY A 2 -1.53 8.35 5.78
N ALA A 3 -2.19 7.22 5.97
CA ALA A 3 -1.94 6.03 5.17
C ALA A 3 -2.86 6.02 3.94
N PHE A 4 -2.40 5.39 2.85
CA PHE A 4 -3.21 5.20 1.64
C PHE A 4 -2.98 3.80 1.05
N ILE A 5 -3.93 3.38 0.22
CA ILE A 5 -3.86 2.13 -0.54
C ILE A 5 -3.51 2.44 -1.97
N SER A 6 -2.63 1.63 -2.54
CA SER A 6 -2.24 1.72 -3.93
C SER A 6 -2.25 0.34 -4.59
N MET A 7 -2.62 0.29 -5.87
CA MET A 7 -2.52 -0.91 -6.68
C MET A 7 -1.12 -1.02 -7.26
N GLN A 8 -0.49 -2.16 -7.00
CA GLN A 8 0.84 -2.51 -7.47
C GLN A 8 0.81 -2.93 -8.94
N PRO A 9 1.96 -2.90 -9.64
CA PRO A 9 2.04 -3.34 -11.03
C PRO A 9 1.65 -4.82 -11.24
N ASN A 10 1.82 -5.68 -10.24
CA ASN A 10 1.38 -7.08 -10.28
C ASN A 10 -0.14 -7.29 -10.10
N GLY A 11 -0.92 -6.21 -9.91
CA GLY A 11 -2.38 -6.29 -9.71
C GLY A 11 -2.83 -6.52 -8.27
N LEU A 12 -1.90 -6.59 -7.31
CA LEU A 12 -2.19 -6.65 -5.87
C LEU A 12 -2.19 -5.26 -5.23
N TYR A 13 -2.56 -5.17 -3.96
CA TYR A 13 -2.64 -3.91 -3.21
C TYR A 13 -1.52 -3.79 -2.19
N CYS A 14 -0.96 -2.59 -2.04
CA CYS A 14 -0.09 -2.21 -0.92
C CYS A 14 -0.71 -1.10 -0.09
N ARG A 15 -0.30 -1.05 1.18
CA ARG A 15 -0.58 0.07 2.08
C ARG A 15 0.69 0.85 2.34
N PHE A 16 0.69 2.10 1.95
CA PHE A 16 1.72 3.06 2.33
C PHE A 16 1.31 3.82 3.58
N SER A 17 2.25 4.05 4.50
CA SER A 17 2.00 4.83 5.71
C SER A 17 2.86 6.09 5.70
N GLY A 18 2.24 7.26 5.57
CA GLY A 18 2.93 8.56 5.65
C GLY A 18 3.36 8.97 7.08
N VAL A 19 3.24 8.08 8.06
CA VAL A 19 3.81 8.26 9.41
C VAL A 19 5.22 7.69 9.49
N VAL A 20 5.47 6.59 8.77
CA VAL A 20 6.77 5.92 8.72
C VAL A 20 7.45 6.10 7.35
N ASP A 21 6.78 6.81 6.44
CA ASP A 21 7.19 7.08 5.05
C ASP A 21 7.61 5.83 4.26
N CYS A 22 6.97 4.69 4.55
CA CYS A 22 7.26 3.43 3.89
C CYS A 22 6.02 2.52 3.74
N PRO A 23 6.06 1.55 2.80
CA PRO A 23 5.05 0.50 2.70
C PRO A 23 5.04 -0.38 3.95
N THR A 24 3.85 -0.56 4.52
CA THR A 24 3.65 -1.39 5.72
C THR A 24 3.08 -2.76 5.38
N HIS A 25 2.34 -2.86 4.27
CA HIS A 25 1.75 -4.08 3.78
C HIS A 25 1.85 -4.08 2.26
N TRP A 26 2.04 -5.25 1.65
CA TRP A 26 2.24 -5.45 0.23
C TRP A 26 1.72 -6.81 -0.20
N ASN A 27 1.61 -7.03 -1.52
CA ASN A 27 1.02 -8.23 -2.13
C ASN A 27 -0.33 -8.65 -1.50
N MET A 28 -1.17 -7.69 -1.09
CA MET A 28 -2.49 -8.01 -0.56
C MET A 28 -3.48 -8.20 -1.69
N THR A 29 -4.28 -9.26 -1.64
CA THR A 29 -5.44 -9.37 -2.54
C THR A 29 -6.54 -8.40 -2.13
N ARG A 30 -7.52 -8.19 -3.02
CA ARG A 30 -8.74 -7.45 -2.67
C ARG A 30 -9.39 -8.04 -1.41
N GLU A 31 -9.50 -9.37 -1.33
CA GLU A 31 -10.10 -10.04 -0.18
C GLU A 31 -9.27 -9.85 1.09
N ASP A 32 -7.94 -9.91 1.02
CA ASP A 32 -7.09 -9.65 2.19
C ASP A 32 -7.32 -8.25 2.75
N TYR A 33 -7.42 -7.26 1.86
CA TYR A 33 -7.71 -5.89 2.28
C TYR A 33 -9.11 -5.78 2.91
N LEU A 34 -10.14 -6.33 2.26
CA LEU A 34 -11.52 -6.32 2.74
C LEU A 34 -11.75 -7.13 4.02
N ASN A 35 -10.89 -8.11 4.30
CA ASN A 35 -10.85 -8.87 5.55
C ASN A 35 -10.12 -8.12 6.68
N ASN A 36 -9.78 -6.84 6.46
CA ASN A 36 -9.12 -5.96 7.41
C ASN A 36 -7.71 -6.40 7.81
N THR A 37 -6.94 -6.99 6.89
CA THR A 37 -5.52 -7.34 7.11
C THR A 37 -4.68 -6.13 7.52
N THR A 38 -5.04 -4.93 7.05
CA THR A 38 -4.36 -3.69 7.42
C THR A 38 -4.74 -3.18 8.81
N GLY A 39 -5.81 -3.71 9.42
CA GLY A 39 -6.38 -3.23 10.69
C GLY A 39 -6.96 -1.82 10.63
N THR A 40 -7.15 -1.26 9.42
CA THR A 40 -7.55 0.15 9.23
C THR A 40 -9.00 0.34 8.78
N ILE A 41 -9.66 -0.70 8.26
CA ILE A 41 -11.03 -0.57 7.77
C ILE A 41 -12.02 -0.96 8.88
N ARG A 42 -13.09 -0.18 9.02
CA ARG A 42 -14.17 -0.44 10.00
C ARG A 42 -15.18 -1.46 9.53
N SER A 43 -15.33 -1.60 8.21
CA SER A 43 -16.26 -2.53 7.58
C SER A 43 -15.82 -2.85 6.16
N ARG A 44 -16.33 -3.95 5.59
CA ARG A 44 -16.11 -4.30 4.18
C ARG A 44 -16.57 -3.19 3.23
N ALA A 45 -17.70 -2.54 3.50
CA ALA A 45 -18.22 -1.46 2.65
C ALA A 45 -17.27 -0.25 2.60
N GLU A 46 -16.64 0.10 3.72
CA GLU A 46 -15.61 1.15 3.77
C GLU A 46 -14.37 0.74 2.96
N GLY A 47 -13.96 -0.53 3.06
CA GLY A 47 -12.86 -1.06 2.26
C GLY A 47 -13.15 -1.01 0.76
N GLU A 48 -14.36 -1.37 0.32
CA GLU A 48 -14.77 -1.28 -1.07
C GLU A 48 -14.75 0.17 -1.57
N ASP A 49 -15.32 1.10 -0.81
CA ASP A 49 -15.31 2.53 -1.15
C ASP A 49 -13.88 3.08 -1.30
N ILE A 50 -12.94 2.64 -0.44
CA ILE A 50 -11.53 3.03 -0.55
C ILE A 50 -10.90 2.51 -1.84
N LEU A 51 -11.18 1.27 -2.21
CA LEU A 51 -10.63 0.67 -3.44
C LEU A 51 -11.20 1.31 -4.71
N ASP A 52 -12.47 1.71 -4.71
CA ASP A 52 -13.14 2.33 -5.87
C ASP A 52 -12.84 3.83 -5.99
N ASN A 53 -12.82 4.58 -4.87
CA ASN A 53 -12.80 6.05 -4.91
C ASN A 53 -11.50 6.69 -4.40
N TYR A 54 -10.71 6.00 -3.57
CA TYR A 54 -9.56 6.59 -2.86
C TYR A 54 -8.22 5.91 -3.19
N LEU A 55 -8.22 5.00 -4.15
CA LEU A 55 -7.02 4.31 -4.59
C LEU A 55 -5.99 5.30 -5.17
N LYS A 56 -4.75 5.19 -4.71
CA LYS A 56 -3.64 6.02 -5.21
C LYS A 56 -2.80 5.28 -6.24
N PRO A 57 -2.23 6.00 -7.22
CA PRO A 57 -1.32 5.39 -8.17
C PRO A 57 -0.05 4.89 -7.47
N PHE A 58 0.58 3.85 -8.02
CA PHE A 58 1.81 3.30 -7.44
C PHE A 58 2.97 4.30 -7.50
N SER A 59 2.93 5.28 -8.41
CA SER A 59 3.90 6.39 -8.43
C SER A 59 3.94 7.15 -7.10
N ASP A 60 2.79 7.34 -6.44
CA ASP A 60 2.74 8.02 -5.13
C ASP A 60 3.56 7.24 -4.08
N VAL A 61 3.60 5.91 -4.15
CA VAL A 61 4.42 5.08 -3.25
C VAL A 61 5.90 5.34 -3.45
N LEU A 62 6.33 5.55 -4.70
CA LEU A 62 7.72 5.82 -5.05
C LEU A 62 8.12 7.26 -4.68
N GLU A 63 7.23 8.23 -4.91
CA GLU A 63 7.47 9.66 -4.65
C GLU A 63 7.48 10.00 -3.16
N HIS A 64 6.64 9.35 -2.36
CA HIS A 64 6.54 9.63 -0.93
C HIS A 64 7.48 8.77 -0.07
N PHE A 65 8.16 7.79 -0.66
CA PHE A 65 9.10 6.96 0.07
C PHE A 65 10.28 7.79 0.59
N MET A 66 10.53 7.69 1.90
CA MET A 66 11.71 8.30 2.52
C MET A 66 12.53 7.22 3.25
N PRO A 67 13.86 7.19 3.08
CA PRO A 67 14.72 6.17 3.66
C PRO A 67 15.01 6.39 5.16
N HIS A 68 14.00 6.79 5.94
CA HIS A 68 14.12 7.00 7.38
C HIS A 68 13.97 5.68 8.15
N ASN A 69 12.93 4.90 7.81
CA ASN A 69 12.58 3.67 8.54
C ASN A 69 12.88 2.40 7.74
N MET A 70 13.12 2.53 6.43
CA MET A 70 13.46 1.43 5.53
C MET A 70 14.61 1.88 4.64
N ALA A 71 15.65 1.06 4.50
CA ALA A 71 16.76 1.38 3.63
C ALA A 71 16.33 1.35 2.15
N GLN A 72 16.87 2.25 1.33
CA GLN A 72 16.59 2.29 -0.12
C GLN A 72 16.75 0.92 -0.80
N LYS A 73 17.82 0.18 -0.47
CA LYS A 73 18.07 -1.17 -1.01
C LYS A 73 16.96 -2.18 -0.72
N GLU A 74 16.30 -2.05 0.43
CA GLU A 74 15.21 -2.94 0.83
C GLU A 74 13.92 -2.53 0.11
N PHE A 75 13.70 -1.23 -0.03
CA PHE A 75 12.62 -0.69 -0.83
C PHE A 75 12.74 -1.08 -2.31
N ASP A 76 13.94 -1.03 -2.90
CA ASP A 76 14.15 -1.43 -4.30
C ASP A 76 13.83 -2.92 -4.53
N LYS A 77 14.16 -3.78 -3.56
CA LYS A 77 13.77 -5.21 -3.61
C LYS A 77 12.26 -5.37 -3.50
N LEU A 78 11.63 -4.60 -2.62
CA LEU A 78 10.19 -4.59 -2.41
C LEU A 78 9.45 -4.14 -3.67
N VAL A 79 9.89 -3.06 -4.32
CA VAL A 79 9.32 -2.57 -5.59
C VAL A 79 9.45 -3.62 -6.69
N LYS A 80 10.59 -4.31 -6.78
CA LYS A 80 10.76 -5.43 -7.73
C LYS A 80 9.78 -6.56 -7.44
N LEU A 81 9.61 -6.95 -6.18
CA LEU A 81 8.63 -7.97 -5.77
C LEU A 81 7.19 -7.57 -6.13
N MET A 82 6.82 -6.31 -5.94
CA MET A 82 5.50 -5.76 -6.30
C MET A 82 5.28 -5.64 -7.81
N SER A 83 6.35 -5.72 -8.58
CA SER A 83 6.32 -5.62 -10.04
C SER A 83 6.52 -6.98 -10.74
N SER A 84 6.65 -8.06 -9.97
CA SER A 84 6.89 -9.42 -10.46
C SER A 84 5.61 -10.23 -10.58
#